data_AF-A0A5M4D4X8-F1
#
_entry.id   AF-A0A5M4D4X8-F1
#
_cell.length_a   1.000
_cell.length_b   1.000
_cell.length_c   1.000
_cell.angle_alpha   90.00
_cell.angle_beta   90.00
_cell.angle_gamma   90.00
#
_symmetry.space_group_name_H-M   'P 1'
#
loop_
_entity.id
_entity.type
_entity.pdbx_description
1 polymer ?
#
loop_
_entity_poly.entity_id
_entity_poly.type
_entity_poly.pdbx_seq_one_letter_code
_entity_poly.pdbx_strand_id
1 'polypeptide(L)'
;MTSSARARIEVHVDRRVAIERAIIEAPRGDIIVIAGKGHERVQILPDPSGESGLIEVPFLDADVAGEALRARRGRTPEAARA
;
A
#
# COMPACT_ATOMS: atom_id res chain seq x y z
N MET A 1 -4.00 -31.81 12.05
CA MET A 1 -4.18 -30.39 11.65
C MET A 1 -2.81 -29.82 11.31
N THR A 2 -2.37 -29.93 10.05
CA THR A 2 -1.08 -29.40 9.60
C THR A 2 -1.29 -27.97 9.07
N SER A 3 -1.27 -26.98 9.96
CA SER A 3 -1.16 -25.59 9.52
C SER A 3 0.31 -25.20 9.49
N SER A 4 0.92 -25.33 8.32
CA SER A 4 2.17 -24.65 7.98
C SER A 4 2.00 -23.93 6.64
N ALA A 5 0.91 -23.18 6.49
CA ALA A 5 0.90 -22.11 5.50
C ALA A 5 1.76 -20.99 6.10
N ARG A 6 3.06 -20.97 5.80
CA ARG A 6 3.85 -19.75 6.05
C ARG A 6 3.19 -18.63 5.26
N ALA A 7 2.86 -17.54 5.94
CA ALA A 7 2.39 -16.34 5.26
C ALA A 7 3.44 -15.92 4.23
N ARG A 8 3.02 -15.59 3.01
CA ARG A 8 3.91 -14.91 2.06
C ARG A 8 4.23 -13.53 2.62
N ILE A 9 5.51 -13.19 2.68
CA ILE A 9 5.99 -11.89 3.15
C ILE A 9 6.70 -11.21 1.98
N GLU A 10 6.27 -10.00 1.67
CA GLU A 10 6.92 -9.10 0.72
C GLU A 10 7.27 -7.81 1.46
N VAL A 11 8.47 -7.27 1.22
CA VAL A 11 8.96 -6.07 1.90
C VAL A 11 9.22 -4.99 0.86
N HIS A 12 8.53 -3.87 1.01
CA HIS A 12 8.77 -2.66 0.22
C HIS A 12 9.16 -1.53 1.17
N VAL A 13 10.32 -0.92 0.92
CA VAL A 13 10.82 0.22 1.71
C VAL A 13 9.96 1.47 1.46
N ASP A 14 9.51 1.64 0.22
CA ASP A 14 8.58 2.71 -0.15
C ASP A 14 7.14 2.32 0.23
N ARG A 15 6.51 3.15 1.09
CA ARG A 15 5.15 2.91 1.57
C ARG A 15 4.11 2.97 0.46
N ARG A 16 4.27 3.86 -0.53
CA ARG A 16 3.35 3.96 -1.68
C ARG A 16 3.38 2.66 -2.48
N VAL A 17 4.58 2.14 -2.75
CA VAL A 17 4.73 0.87 -3.46
C VAL A 17 4.07 -0.27 -2.69
N ALA A 18 4.24 -0.34 -1.36
CA ALA A 18 3.60 -1.38 -0.55
C ALA A 18 2.08 -1.37 -0.68
N ILE A 19 1.46 -0.19 -0.58
CA ILE A 19 0.00 -0.03 -0.66
C ILE A 19 -0.51 -0.35 -2.07
N GLU A 20 0.16 0.18 -3.10
CA GLU A 20 -0.22 -0.04 -4.50
C GLU A 20 -0.15 -1.52 -4.88
N ARG A 21 0.95 -2.20 -4.51
CA ARG A 21 1.15 -3.63 -4.77
C ARG A 21 0.09 -4.47 -4.08
N ALA A 22 -0.14 -4.24 -2.79
CA ALA A 22 -1.17 -4.94 -2.02
C ALA A 22 -2.55 -4.82 -2.69
N ILE A 23 -2.92 -3.63 -3.14
CA ILE A 23 -4.24 -3.38 -3.76
C ILE A 23 -4.34 -3.97 -5.17
N ILE A 24 -3.30 -3.82 -5.99
CA ILE A 24 -3.32 -4.29 -7.38
C ILE A 24 -3.34 -5.83 -7.45
N GLU A 25 -2.60 -6.49 -6.57
CA GLU A 25 -2.40 -7.94 -6.62
C GLU A 25 -3.43 -8.75 -5.82
N ALA A 26 -4.13 -8.14 -4.87
CA ALA A 26 -5.13 -8.84 -4.08
C ALA A 26 -6.24 -9.42 -4.97
N PRO A 27 -6.61 -10.70 -4.84
CA PRO A 27 -7.80 -11.27 -5.46
C PRO A 27 -9.08 -10.45 -5.20
N ARG A 28 -10.09 -10.65 -6.06
CA ARG A 28 -11.42 -10.04 -5.83
C ARG A 28 -12.03 -10.65 -4.57
N GLY A 29 -12.51 -9.80 -3.67
CA GLY A 29 -13.17 -10.22 -2.43
C GLY A 29 -12.25 -10.25 -1.21
N ASP A 30 -10.94 -10.13 -1.42
CA ASP A 30 -9.97 -10.01 -0.32
C ASP A 30 -10.11 -8.67 0.41
N ILE A 31 -9.79 -8.69 1.71
CA ILE A 31 -9.76 -7.51 2.57
C ILE A 31 -8.31 -7.14 2.82
N ILE A 32 -7.98 -5.88 2.57
CA ILE A 32 -6.65 -5.31 2.81
C ILE A 32 -6.76 -4.37 4.01
N VAL A 33 -5.85 -4.53 4.98
CA VAL A 33 -5.71 -3.65 6.13
C VAL A 33 -4.37 -2.91 6.02
N ILE A 34 -4.42 -1.59 5.97
CA ILE A 34 -3.24 -0.71 6.08
C ILE A 34 -3.19 -0.23 7.54
N ALA A 35 -2.09 -0.51 8.24
CA ALA A 35 -1.97 -0.26 9.68
C ALA A 35 -0.70 0.53 10.02
N GLY A 36 -0.74 1.24 11.15
CA GLY A 36 0.42 1.91 11.76
C GLY A 36 0.38 3.45 11.74
N LYS A 37 -0.33 4.07 10.79
CA LYS A 37 -0.39 5.54 10.62
C LYS A 37 -1.73 6.19 10.96
N GLY A 38 -2.84 5.48 10.75
CA GLY A 38 -4.17 6.00 11.08
C GLY A 38 -4.52 7.27 10.30
N HIS A 39 -4.80 8.36 11.02
CA HIS A 39 -5.18 9.67 10.45
C HIS A 39 -4.00 10.62 10.23
N GLU A 40 -2.76 10.15 10.42
CA GLU A 40 -1.56 10.94 10.13
C GLU A 40 -1.50 11.30 8.64
N ARG A 41 -1.12 12.56 8.34
CA ARG A 41 -1.05 13.12 6.98
C ARG A 41 0.37 13.35 6.50
N VAL A 42 1.36 12.89 7.26
CA VAL A 42 2.77 13.04 6.98
C VAL A 42 3.55 11.75 7.23
N GLN A 43 4.62 11.58 6.48
CA GLN A 43 5.66 10.60 6.71
C GLN A 43 6.94 11.33 7.10
N ILE A 44 7.44 11.03 8.30
CA ILE A 44 8.72 11.54 8.78
C ILE A 44 9.84 10.71 8.15
N LEU A 45 10.76 11.37 7.47
CA LEU A 45 11.89 10.76 6.75
C LEU A 45 13.21 11.43 7.13
N PRO A 46 14.36 10.75 6.97
CA PRO A 46 15.67 11.42 7.05
C PRO A 46 15.77 12.55 6.03
N ASP A 47 16.45 13.63 6.43
CA ASP A 47 16.73 14.73 5.52
C ASP A 47 17.63 14.25 4.35
N PRO A 48 17.20 14.42 3.09
CA PRO A 48 17.98 14.01 1.93
C PRO A 48 19.29 14.78 1.74
N SER A 49 19.48 15.92 2.42
CA SER A 49 20.74 16.68 2.41
C SER A 49 21.89 15.98 3.15
N GLY A 50 21.58 14.97 3.97
CA GLY A 50 22.58 14.23 4.75
C GLY A 50 22.96 14.87 6.09
N GLU A 51 22.35 16.00 6.45
CA GLU A 51 22.38 16.49 7.84
C GLU A 51 21.59 15.52 8.74
N SER A 52 21.94 15.42 10.03
CA SER A 52 21.21 14.59 11.01
C SER A 52 19.85 15.21 11.40
N GLY A 53 19.01 15.43 10.39
CA GLY A 53 17.67 16.00 10.49
C GLY A 53 16.60 15.02 10.03
N LEU A 54 15.36 15.30 10.46
CA LEU A 54 14.15 14.65 9.96
C LEU A 54 13.31 15.70 9.25
N ILE A 55 12.65 15.29 8.16
CA ILE A 55 11.69 16.11 7.42
C ILE A 55 10.31 15.46 7.43
N GLU A 56 9.28 16.28 7.42
CA GLU A 56 7.90 15.83 7.22
C GLU A 56 7.54 15.90 5.73
N VAL A 57 7.25 14.74 5.14
CA VAL A 57 6.79 14.65 3.77
C VAL A 57 5.28 14.38 3.77
N PRO A 58 4.45 15.19 3.08
CA PRO A 58 3.02 14.92 2.98
C PRO A 58 2.73 13.52 2.46
N PHE A 59 1.99 12.73 3.23
CA PHE A 59 1.64 11.35 2.89
C PHE A 59 0.39 10.91 3.66
N LEU A 60 -0.65 10.49 2.95
CA LEU A 60 -1.87 9.94 3.54
C LEU A 60 -2.19 8.60 2.87
N ASP A 61 -2.20 7.52 3.67
CA ASP A 61 -2.44 6.15 3.18
C ASP A 61 -3.76 6.03 2.41
N ALA A 62 -4.80 6.73 2.86
CA ALA A 62 -6.12 6.70 2.26
C ALA A 62 -6.15 7.28 0.83
N ASP A 63 -5.35 8.32 0.56
CA ASP A 63 -5.25 8.93 -0.76
C ASP A 63 -4.58 7.95 -1.74
N VAL A 64 -3.45 7.36 -1.33
CA VAL A 64 -2.73 6.35 -2.11
C VAL A 64 -3.60 5.13 -2.38
N ALA A 65 -4.31 4.63 -1.36
CA ALA A 65 -5.23 3.52 -1.51
C ALA A 65 -6.37 3.84 -2.50
N GLY A 66 -6.93 5.05 -2.42
CA GLY A 66 -7.94 5.52 -3.35
C GLY A 66 -7.44 5.58 -4.79
N GLU A 67 -6.23 6.09 -5.01
CA GLU A 67 -5.55 6.11 -6.32
C GLU A 67 -5.36 4.69 -6.87
N ALA A 68 -4.82 3.78 -6.06
CA ALA A 68 -4.58 2.38 -6.46
C ALA A 68 -5.88 1.65 -6.82
N LEU A 69 -6.97 1.87 -6.05
CA LEU A 69 -8.28 1.28 -6.35
C LEU A 69 -8.86 1.81 -7.66
N ARG A 70 -8.72 3.11 -7.95
CA ARG A 70 -9.14 3.69 -9.25
C ARG A 70 -8.32 3.09 -10.40
N ALA A 71 -7.00 3.00 -10.24
CA ALA A 71 -6.12 2.40 -11.23
C ALA A 71 -6.46 0.93 -11.52
N ARG A 72 -6.75 0.15 -10.47
CA ARG A 72 -7.17 -1.26 -10.59
C ARG A 72 -8.48 -1.41 -11.35
N ARG A 73 -9.47 -0.54 -11.13
CA ARG A 73 -10.74 -0.52 -11.89
C ARG A 73 -10.50 -0.25 -13.37
N GLY A 74 -9.62 0.68 -13.71
CA GLY A 74 -9.25 0.98 -15.10
C GLY A 74 -8.48 -0.13 -15.83
N ARG A 75 -7.92 -1.10 -15.09
CA ARG A 75 -7.20 -2.26 -15.64
C ARG A 75 -8.05 -3.51 -15.80
N THR A 76 -9.30 -3.52 -15.34
CA THR A 76 -10.13 -4.73 -15.40
C THR A 76 -10.68 -4.87 -16.82
N PRO A 77 -10.33 -5.91 -17.60
CA PRO A 77 -11.02 -6.19 -18.85
C PRO A 77 -12.49 -6.54 -18.55
N GLU A 78 -13.38 -6.23 -19.47
CA GLU A 78 -14.83 -6.49 -19.45
C GLU A 78 -15.21 -7.99 -19.26
N ALA A 79 -14.24 -8.89 -19.16
CA ALA A 79 -14.36 -10.35 -19.13
C ALA A 79 -14.93 -10.97 -17.83
N ALA A 80 -15.44 -10.18 -16.88
CA ALA A 80 -16.12 -10.71 -15.68
C ALA A 80 -17.65 -10.67 -15.78
N ARG A 81 -18.20 -10.45 -16.99
CA ARG A 81 -19.63 -10.51 -17.30
C ARG A 81 -19.91 -11.62 -18.32
N ALA A 82 -19.68 -12.87 -17.93
CA ALA A 82 -20.21 -14.06 -18.59
C ALA A 82 -20.60 -15.07 -17.51
#